data_AF-A0A5D2KLN7-F1
#
_entry.id   AF-A0A5D2KLN7-F1
#
_cell.length_a   1.000
_cell.length_b   1.000
_cell.length_c   1.000
_cell.angle_alpha   90.00
_cell.angle_beta   90.00
_cell.angle_gamma   90.00
#
_symmetry.space_group_name_H-M   'P 1'
#
loop_
_entity.id
_entity.type
_entity.pdbx_description
1 polymer ?
#
loop_
_entity_poly.entity_id
_entity_poly.type
_entity_poly.pdbx_seq_one_letter_code
_entity_poly.pdbx_strand_id
1 'polypeptide(L)'
;MGGHEAVEVAKTVLEVTDVAWTALECSHHLHHHHNAPHNLHNSELQKELENLKSENRRLRNQLEQNLKLLNNLSESPVLLNDCPPNLYARLVSTVDSRDFLTRLKSLNESDIKIEFPFKEAAAKSLHLIVIV
;
A
#
# COMPACT_ATOMS: atom_id res chain seq x y z
N MET A 1 -37.59 35.25 -31.97
CA MET A 1 -38.29 34.29 -32.82
C MET A 1 -37.48 32.99 -32.90
N GLY A 2 -37.21 32.32 -31.77
CA GLY A 2 -36.29 31.15 -31.71
C GLY A 2 -36.68 30.04 -30.71
N GLY A 3 -37.78 30.22 -29.96
CA GLY A 3 -38.29 29.18 -29.05
C GLY A 3 -39.10 28.09 -29.76
N HIS A 4 -39.73 28.42 -30.89
CA HIS A 4 -40.55 27.47 -31.64
C HIS A 4 -39.69 26.37 -32.30
N GLU A 5 -38.54 26.76 -32.85
CA GLU A 5 -37.58 25.85 -33.48
C GLU A 5 -36.96 24.89 -32.44
N ALA A 6 -36.61 25.39 -31.25
CA ALA A 6 -36.09 24.54 -30.18
C ALA A 6 -37.11 23.49 -29.70
N VAL A 7 -38.40 23.83 -29.69
CA VAL A 7 -39.49 22.91 -29.31
C VAL A 7 -39.72 21.84 -30.38
N GLU A 8 -39.66 22.20 -31.66
CA GLU A 8 -39.74 21.23 -32.76
C GLU A 8 -38.55 20.27 -32.77
N VAL A 9 -37.34 20.78 -32.58
CA VAL A 9 -36.14 19.95 -32.45
C VAL A 9 -36.27 18.99 -31.26
N ALA A 10 -36.70 19.48 -30.09
CA ALA A 10 -36.90 18.61 -28.91
C ALA A 10 -37.95 17.51 -29.17
N LYS A 11 -39.04 17.83 -29.89
CA LYS A 11 -40.07 16.85 -30.28
C LYS A 11 -39.50 15.76 -31.17
N THR A 12 -38.75 16.13 -32.20
CA THR A 12 -38.14 15.16 -33.13
C THR A 12 -37.10 14.28 -32.44
N VAL A 13 -36.28 14.84 -31.54
CA VAL A 13 -35.33 14.04 -30.74
C VAL A 13 -36.07 13.01 -29.90
N LEU A 14 -37.19 13.39 -29.26
CA LEU A 14 -37.99 12.46 -28.46
C LEU A 14 -38.55 11.31 -29.32
N GLU A 15 -39.09 11.63 -30.49
CA GLU A 15 -39.63 10.66 -31.45
C GLU A 15 -38.54 9.70 -31.96
N VAL A 16 -37.34 10.22 -32.29
CA VAL A 16 -36.20 9.39 -32.72
C VAL A 16 -35.71 8.50 -31.59
N THR A 17 -35.68 9.00 -30.35
CA THR A 17 -35.28 8.18 -29.19
C THR A 17 -36.26 7.04 -28.91
N ASP A 18 -37.56 7.26 -29.07
CA ASP A 18 -38.60 6.24 -28.87
C ASP A 18 -38.50 5.12 -29.93
N VAL A 19 -38.27 5.50 -31.19
CA VAL A 19 -38.05 4.53 -32.28
C VAL A 19 -36.74 3.76 -32.08
N ALA A 20 -35.66 4.42 -31.68
CA ALA A 20 -34.38 3.77 -31.39
C ALA A 20 -34.48 2.80 -30.21
N TRP A 21 -35.22 3.18 -29.16
CA TRP A 21 -35.49 2.32 -28.00
C TRP A 21 -36.31 1.09 -28.39
N THR A 22 -37.39 1.29 -29.15
CA THR A 22 -38.23 0.19 -29.66
C THR A 22 -37.44 -0.78 -30.54
N ALA A 23 -36.54 -0.26 -31.40
CA ALA A 23 -35.67 -1.09 -32.23
C ALA A 23 -34.66 -1.89 -31.40
N LEU A 24 -34.13 -1.31 -30.32
CA LEU A 24 -33.24 -1.98 -29.37
C LEU A 24 -33.95 -3.14 -28.65
N GLU A 25 -35.18 -2.91 -28.16
CA GLU A 25 -35.99 -3.97 -27.52
C GLU A 25 -36.30 -5.11 -28.50
N CYS A 26 -36.68 -4.80 -29.73
CA CYS A 26 -36.90 -5.81 -30.77
C CYS A 26 -35.64 -6.61 -31.10
N SER A 27 -34.46 -5.98 -31.10
CA SER A 27 -33.16 -6.64 -31.30
C SER A 27 -32.82 -7.58 -30.15
N HIS A 28 -33.12 -7.20 -28.91
CA HIS A 28 -32.93 -8.07 -27.74
C HIS A 28 -33.82 -9.33 -27.80
N HIS A 29 -35.04 -9.22 -28.34
CA HIS A 29 -35.92 -10.37 -28.53
C HIS A 29 -35.50 -11.30 -29.68
N LEU A 30 -34.84 -10.76 -30.72
CA LEU A 30 -34.29 -11.57 -31.82
C LEU A 30 -33.06 -12.38 -31.39
N HIS A 31 -32.29 -11.86 -30.43
CA HIS A 31 -31.07 -12.50 -29.91
C HIS A 31 -31.30 -13.66 -28.93
N HIS A 32 -32.53 -13.94 -28.51
CA HIS A 32 -32.83 -15.09 -27.64
C HIS A 32 -32.95 -16.43 -28.37
N HIS A 33 -32.85 -16.46 -29.71
CA HIS A 33 -32.91 -17.71 -30.47
C HIS A 33 -31.57 -18.30 -30.90
N HIS A 34 -30.44 -17.69 -30.50
CA HIS A 34 -29.11 -18.27 -30.72
C HIS A 34 -28.47 -18.71 -29.40
N ASN A 35 -28.61 -20.01 -29.12
CA ASN A 35 -27.72 -20.73 -28.21
C ASN A 35 -26.27 -20.60 -28.71
N ALA A 36 -25.46 -19.74 -28.05
CA ALA A 36 -24.01 -19.60 -28.27
C ALA A 36 -23.34 -18.92 -27.04
N PRO A 37 -22.01 -19.02 -26.84
CA PRO A 37 -21.29 -19.38 -25.60
C PRO A 37 -21.12 -18.28 -24.53
N HIS A 38 -22.00 -17.27 -24.46
CA HIS A 38 -21.83 -16.14 -23.54
C HIS A 38 -22.00 -16.49 -22.04
N ASN A 39 -22.69 -17.59 -21.71
CA ASN A 39 -22.89 -18.01 -20.32
C ASN A 39 -21.61 -18.55 -19.65
N LEU A 40 -20.67 -19.14 -20.39
CA LEU A 40 -19.42 -19.64 -19.81
C LEU A 40 -18.49 -18.50 -19.41
N HIS A 41 -18.32 -17.51 -20.30
CA HIS A 41 -17.45 -16.36 -20.05
C HIS A 41 -17.95 -15.49 -18.88
N ASN A 42 -19.26 -15.29 -18.76
CA ASN A 42 -19.83 -14.59 -17.60
C ASN A 42 -19.67 -15.37 -16.29
N SER A 43 -19.74 -16.71 -16.34
CA SER A 43 -19.49 -17.56 -15.16
C SER A 43 -18.03 -17.48 -14.69
N GLU A 44 -17.08 -17.47 -15.62
CA GLU A 44 -15.65 -17.37 -15.33
C GLU A 44 -15.29 -15.99 -14.74
N LEU A 45 -15.80 -14.90 -15.32
CA LEU A 45 -15.64 -13.56 -14.77
C LEU A 45 -16.26 -13.42 -13.38
N GLN A 46 -17.43 -14.01 -13.15
CA GLN A 46 -18.07 -13.98 -11.83
C GLN A 46 -17.24 -14.73 -10.79
N LYS A 47 -16.66 -15.88 -11.16
CA LYS A 47 -15.75 -16.64 -10.29
C LYS A 47 -14.47 -15.84 -9.98
N GLU A 48 -13.89 -15.18 -10.97
CA GLU A 48 -12.72 -14.33 -10.78
C GLU A 48 -13.03 -13.14 -9.87
N LEU A 49 -14.18 -12.49 -10.05
CA LEU A 49 -14.66 -11.39 -9.21
C LEU A 49 -14.82 -11.85 -7.74
N GLU A 50 -15.43 -13.01 -7.51
CA GLU A 50 -15.59 -13.55 -6.16
C GLU A 50 -14.25 -13.96 -5.53
N ASN A 51 -13.32 -14.51 -6.32
CA ASN A 51 -11.95 -14.76 -5.88
C ASN A 51 -11.25 -13.46 -5.47
N LEU A 52 -11.29 -12.42 -6.31
CA LEU A 52 -10.73 -11.10 -6.02
C LEU A 52 -11.32 -10.49 -4.75
N LYS A 53 -12.65 -10.58 -4.57
CA LYS A 53 -13.31 -10.12 -3.33
C LYS A 53 -12.85 -10.91 -2.11
N SER A 54 -12.72 -12.23 -2.22
CA SER A 54 -12.25 -13.09 -1.14
C SER A 54 -10.82 -12.77 -0.74
N GLU A 55 -9.95 -12.55 -1.73
CA GLU A 55 -8.55 -12.21 -1.53
C GLU A 55 -8.41 -10.80 -0.95
N ASN A 56 -9.20 -9.83 -1.41
CA ASN A 56 -9.22 -8.50 -0.83
C ASN A 56 -9.63 -8.53 0.65
N ARG A 57 -10.64 -9.34 1.01
CA ARG A 57 -11.02 -9.56 2.42
C ARG A 57 -9.86 -10.17 3.22
N ARG A 58 -9.20 -11.21 2.69
CA ARG A 58 -8.05 -11.84 3.33
C ARG A 58 -6.92 -10.84 3.58
N LEU A 59 -6.57 -10.04 2.58
CA LEU A 59 -5.54 -9.01 2.66
C LEU A 59 -5.88 -7.92 3.68
N ARG A 60 -7.14 -7.46 3.73
CA ARG A 60 -7.59 -6.49 4.74
C ARG A 60 -7.45 -7.05 6.16
N ASN A 61 -7.85 -8.30 6.38
CA ASN A 61 -7.70 -8.96 7.69
C ASN A 61 -6.22 -9.07 8.08
N GLN A 62 -5.35 -9.43 7.13
CA GLN A 62 -3.91 -9.51 7.36
C GLN A 62 -3.30 -8.14 7.68
N LEU A 63 -3.74 -7.08 6.99
CA LEU A 63 -3.31 -5.71 7.27
C LEU A 63 -3.74 -5.28 8.68
N GLU A 64 -4.97 -5.59 9.08
CA GLU A 64 -5.46 -5.28 10.43
C GLU A 64 -4.62 -6.00 11.51
N GLN A 65 -4.29 -7.27 11.30
CA GLN A 65 -3.40 -8.01 12.20
C GLN A 65 -2.01 -7.40 12.28
N ASN A 66 -1.41 -7.04 11.14
CA ASN A 66 -0.10 -6.39 11.10
C ASN A 66 -0.11 -5.04 11.83
N LEU A 67 -1.16 -4.24 11.67
CA LEU A 67 -1.30 -2.97 12.39
C LEU A 67 -1.38 -3.18 13.90
N LYS A 68 -2.10 -4.21 14.37
CA LYS A 68 -2.14 -4.56 15.80
C LYS A 68 -0.75 -4.93 16.31
N LEU A 69 0.01 -5.73 15.55
CA LEU A 69 1.39 -6.08 15.93
C LEU A 69 2.29 -4.85 16.01
N LEU A 70 2.23 -3.96 15.02
CA LEU A 70 3.03 -2.73 15.01
C LEU A 70 2.69 -1.80 16.17
N ASN A 71 1.41 -1.64 16.50
CA ASN A 71 1.00 -0.86 17.66
C ASN A 71 1.53 -1.47 18.96
N ASN A 72 1.38 -2.79 19.14
CA ASN A 72 1.91 -3.48 20.31
C ASN A 72 3.44 -3.34 20.44
N LEU A 73 4.17 -3.30 19.32
CA LEU A 73 5.61 -3.05 19.31
C LEU A 73 5.94 -1.60 19.66
N SER A 74 5.15 -0.64 19.17
CA SER A 74 5.34 0.78 19.49
C SER A 74 5.05 1.10 20.96
N GLU A 75 4.11 0.39 21.57
CA GLU A 75 3.75 0.48 22.99
C GLU A 75 4.67 -0.38 23.88
N SER A 76 5.52 -1.23 23.27
CA SER A 76 6.44 -2.09 24.00
C SER A 76 7.49 -1.24 24.72
N PRO A 77 7.57 -1.32 26.06
CA PRO A 77 8.55 -0.57 26.84
C PRO A 77 9.99 -0.95 26.50
N VAL A 78 10.24 -2.07 25.83
CA VAL A 78 11.61 -2.50 25.47
C VAL A 78 12.26 -1.52 24.49
N LEU A 79 11.51 -0.98 23.52
CA LEU A 79 12.07 0.02 22.58
C LEU A 79 12.11 1.43 23.19
N LEU A 80 11.19 1.75 24.09
CA LEU A 80 11.11 3.07 24.73
C LEU A 80 12.07 3.23 25.91
N ASN A 81 12.34 2.16 26.68
CA ASN A 81 13.18 2.19 27.88
C ASN A 81 14.67 1.99 27.60
N ASP A 82 15.05 1.53 26.40
CA ASP A 82 16.47 1.41 26.00
C ASP A 82 17.11 2.77 25.69
N CYS A 83 16.31 3.83 25.55
CA CYS A 83 16.80 5.19 25.33
C CYS A 83 16.65 6.03 26.61
N PRO A 84 17.72 6.18 27.42
CA PRO A 84 17.64 7.02 28.60
C PRO A 84 17.24 8.45 28.18
N PRO A 85 16.34 9.11 28.91
CA PRO A 85 15.73 10.38 28.50
C PRO A 85 16.75 11.52 28.33
N ASN A 86 17.95 11.36 28.91
CA ASN A 86 19.07 12.31 28.81
C ASN A 86 20.17 11.88 27.83
N LEU A 87 19.94 10.85 26.98
CA LEU A 87 20.96 10.33 26.08
C LEU A 87 21.55 11.42 25.19
N TYR A 88 20.69 12.21 24.55
CA TYR A 88 21.12 13.30 23.67
C TYR A 88 21.99 14.32 24.42
N ALA A 89 21.51 14.82 25.57
CA ALA A 89 22.26 15.78 26.38
C ALA A 89 23.60 15.21 26.87
N ARG A 90 23.63 13.92 27.23
CA ARG A 90 24.85 13.21 27.65
C ARG A 90 25.83 13.04 26.50
N LEU A 91 25.35 12.71 25.29
CA LEU A 91 26.19 12.60 24.10
C LEU A 91 26.83 13.94 23.75
N VAL A 92 26.02 15.01 23.71
CA VAL A 92 26.52 16.39 23.47
C VAL A 92 27.56 16.76 24.52
N SER A 93 27.23 16.61 25.82
CA SER A 93 28.18 16.92 26.89
C SER A 93 29.46 16.07 26.84
N THR A 94 29.39 14.83 26.37
CA THR A 94 30.57 13.96 26.24
C THR A 94 31.45 14.41 25.10
N VAL A 95 30.87 14.72 23.93
CA VAL A 95 31.61 15.18 22.74
C VAL A 95 32.22 16.57 22.97
N ASP A 96 31.52 17.44 23.69
CA ASP A 96 32.01 18.79 24.04
C ASP A 96 32.99 18.77 25.23
N SER A 97 33.17 17.62 25.90
CA SER A 97 34.08 17.52 27.04
C SER A 97 35.53 17.70 26.61
N ARG A 98 36.29 18.47 27.41
CA ARG A 98 37.72 18.69 27.17
C ARG A 98 38.51 17.39 27.14
N ASP A 99 38.13 16.42 27.97
CA ASP A 99 38.76 15.11 28.04
C ASP A 99 38.56 14.33 26.75
N PHE A 100 37.35 14.33 26.18
CA PHE A 100 37.06 13.69 24.91
C PHE A 100 37.85 14.34 23.78
N LEU A 101 37.84 15.68 23.68
CA LEU A 101 38.58 16.41 22.63
C LEU A 101 40.09 16.20 22.74
N THR A 102 40.62 16.12 23.96
CA THR A 102 42.05 15.88 24.19
C THR A 102 42.45 14.46 23.79
N ARG A 103 41.62 13.45 24.12
CA ARG A 103 41.82 12.06 23.67
C ARG A 103 41.71 11.96 22.15
N LEU A 104 40.73 12.63 21.55
CA LEU A 104 40.54 12.65 20.10
C LEU A 104 41.77 13.24 19.39
N LYS A 105 42.29 14.36 19.91
CA LYS A 105 43.51 14.99 19.39
C LYS A 105 44.73 14.08 19.53
N SER A 106 44.93 13.49 20.71
CA SER A 106 46.02 12.55 20.95
C SER A 106 45.95 11.32 20.03
N LEU A 107 44.76 10.84 19.73
CA LEU A 107 44.55 9.69 18.84
C LEU A 107 44.82 10.06 17.39
N ASN A 108 44.42 11.26 16.95
CA ASN A 108 44.72 11.77 15.63
C ASN A 108 46.22 12.03 15.41
N GLU A 109 46.95 12.39 16.46
CA GLU A 109 48.40 12.57 16.44
C GLU A 109 49.16 11.23 16.55
N SER A 110 48.49 10.15 16.93
CA SER A 110 49.06 8.81 16.96
C SER A 110 48.89 8.12 15.62
N ASP A 111 49.92 7.42 15.13
CA ASP A 111 49.83 6.54 13.93
C ASP A 111 49.00 5.26 14.19
N ILE A 112 48.15 5.26 15.22
CA ILE A 112 47.33 4.11 15.60
C ILE A 112 46.14 4.04 14.65
N LYS A 113 46.13 3.00 13.82
CA LYS A 113 44.97 2.66 12.99
C LYS A 113 43.82 2.23 13.89
N ILE A 114 42.82 3.10 14.05
CA ILE A 114 41.59 2.79 14.77
C ILE A 114 40.80 1.78 13.94
N GLU A 115 40.82 0.51 14.36
CA GLU A 115 39.99 -0.51 13.76
C GLU A 115 38.62 -0.50 14.46
N PHE A 116 37.56 -0.29 13.70
CA PHE A 116 36.21 -0.31 14.24
C PHE A 116 35.95 -1.71 14.84
N PRO A 117 35.44 -1.83 16.09
CA PRO A 117 35.38 -3.10 16.79
C PRO A 117 34.37 -4.10 16.18
N PHE A 118 33.65 -3.67 15.14
CA PHE A 118 32.72 -4.49 14.39
C PHE A 118 33.35 -4.82 13.04
N LYS A 119 33.53 -6.12 12.78
CA LYS A 119 33.82 -6.61 11.43
C LYS A 119 32.57 -6.40 10.57
N GLU A 120 32.76 -6.08 9.30
CA GLU A 120 31.68 -6.00 8.33
C GLU A 120 30.79 -7.24 8.44
N ALA A 121 29.47 -7.02 8.57
CA ALA A 121 28.53 -8.12 8.73
C ALA A 121 28.59 -8.99 7.48
N ALA A 122 29.19 -10.17 7.60
CA ALA A 122 29.13 -11.16 6.55
C ALA A 122 27.67 -11.43 6.24
N ALA A 123 27.28 -11.43 4.96
CA ALA A 123 25.90 -11.64 4.48
C ALA A 123 25.19 -12.90 5.04
N LYS A 124 25.94 -13.79 5.71
CA LYS A 124 25.46 -14.99 6.38
C LYS A 124 24.80 -14.74 7.75
N SER A 125 24.95 -13.55 8.34
CA SER A 125 24.37 -13.25 9.67
C SER A 125 22.85 -13.05 9.69
N LEU A 126 22.19 -13.04 8.52
CA LEU A 126 20.73 -12.90 8.40
C LEU A 126 19.96 -14.24 8.49
N HIS A 127 20.62 -15.38 8.74
CA HIS A 127 20.00 -16.71 8.66
C HIS A 127 19.51 -17.32 9.99
N LEU A 128 19.51 -16.58 11.11
CA LEU A 128 19.18 -17.15 12.42
C LEU A 128 18.15 -16.33 13.21
N ILE A 129 17.03 -16.01 12.56
CA ILE A 129 15.76 -15.83 13.27
C ILE A 129 14.71 -16.69 12.55
N VAL A 130 14.79 -18.00 12.77
CA VAL A 130 13.62 -18.88 12.61
C VAL A 130 12.87 -18.77 13.93
N ILE A 131 11.76 -18.05 13.92
CA ILE A 131 10.75 -18.15 14.97
C ILE A 131 10.06 -19.49 14.73
N VAL A 132 10.31 -20.44 15.64
CA VAL A 132 9.53 -21.68 15.77
C VAL A 132 8.27 -21.37 16.57
#